data_AF-A0A1Y2ASV3-F1
#
_entry.id   AF-A0A1Y2ASV3-F1
#
_cell.length_a   1.000
_cell.length_b   1.000
_cell.length_c   1.000
_cell.angle_alpha   90.00
_cell.angle_beta   90.00
_cell.angle_gamma   90.00
#
_symmetry.space_group_name_H-M   'P 1'
#
loop_
_entity.id
_entity.type
_entity.pdbx_description
1 polymer ?
#
loop_
_entity_poly.entity_id
_entity_poly.type
_entity_poly.pdbx_seq_one_letter_code
_entity_poly.pdbx_strand_id
1 'polypeptide(L)'
;MSLIHLPQILEILVFLLIFLPMALIEVVKFDDTFKMKRKIINAILATFLCFLGYMTMSVIKRVNCSVIVKYIPSDSFVILVFLCSSIFLCVPIVKDIVHVENQKSETKATTNGMLKMLGDNVLLREFSEFCRKENCTENILFYQQYWKYKKLFENQRNSKIMKTNNYYNTNSNIFVSSAFDYEDRDQVSQISFDNSIIQDENSNTSIVNGIDQLQNSSDNDMSKKSTSSNVRKITKNDIFLKEAKNIIDNFINSDSKFELNISDKVSKKIICDFKEIKNNELQQQVFKNRLKCLFDDAYNEVLNSLFLNSYNTVKKCILQLRKCRLNILRTNKKYLSSNNNSSSSLPS
;
A
#
# COMPACT_ATOMS: atom_id res chain seq x y z
N MET A 1 -37.00 -31.53 -6.77
CA MET A 1 -35.89 -31.77 -5.83
C MET A 1 -36.37 -32.82 -4.86
N SER A 2 -35.70 -33.97 -4.81
CA SER A 2 -35.94 -34.95 -3.75
C SER A 2 -35.57 -34.33 -2.40
N LEU A 3 -36.39 -34.56 -1.37
CA LEU A 3 -36.14 -34.16 0.04
C LEU A 3 -34.74 -34.58 0.54
N ILE A 4 -34.14 -35.56 -0.13
CA ILE A 4 -32.81 -36.12 0.13
C ILE A 4 -31.70 -35.06 0.07
N HIS A 5 -31.83 -34.01 -0.75
CA HIS A 5 -30.80 -32.96 -0.88
C HIS A 5 -31.00 -31.76 0.06
N LEU A 6 -32.10 -31.72 0.83
CA LEU A 6 -32.40 -30.64 1.75
C LEU A 6 -31.27 -30.35 2.77
N PRO A 7 -30.67 -31.36 3.45
CA PRO A 7 -29.61 -31.08 4.43
C PRO A 7 -28.35 -30.47 3.80
N GLN A 8 -27.98 -30.91 2.59
CA GLN A 8 -26.82 -30.38 1.86
C GLN A 8 -27.03 -28.91 1.48
N ILE A 9 -28.22 -28.57 0.99
CA ILE A 9 -28.59 -27.19 0.66
C ILE A 9 -28.58 -26.32 1.92
N LEU A 10 -29.10 -26.84 3.04
CA LEU A 10 -29.14 -26.12 4.31
C LEU A 10 -27.72 -25.83 4.85
N GLU A 11 -26.82 -26.81 4.82
CA GLU A 11 -25.42 -26.65 5.25
C GLU A 11 -24.70 -25.56 4.46
N ILE A 12 -24.85 -25.61 3.14
CA ILE A 12 -24.29 -24.61 2.23
C ILE A 12 -24.86 -23.21 2.53
N LEU A 13 -26.16 -23.12 2.80
CA LEU A 13 -26.85 -21.86 3.06
C LEU A 13 -26.43 -21.27 4.42
N VAL A 14 -26.23 -22.12 5.43
CA VAL A 14 -25.62 -21.73 6.72
C VAL A 14 -24.20 -21.21 6.52
N PHE A 15 -23.38 -21.91 5.72
CA PHE A 15 -22.02 -21.46 5.40
C PHE A 15 -22.03 -20.08 4.71
N LEU A 16 -22.89 -19.90 3.72
CA LEU A 16 -22.97 -18.66 2.94
C LEU A 16 -23.53 -17.48 3.74
N LEU A 17 -24.56 -17.69 4.56
CA LEU A 17 -25.26 -16.60 5.25
C LEU A 17 -24.70 -16.29 6.64
N ILE A 18 -23.99 -17.23 7.27
CA ILE A 18 -23.45 -17.04 8.63
C ILE A 18 -21.92 -16.95 8.59
N PHE A 19 -21.26 -17.97 8.05
CA PHE A 19 -19.79 -18.03 8.12
C PHE A 19 -19.11 -17.03 7.19
N LEU A 20 -19.60 -16.88 5.95
CA LEU A 20 -18.98 -15.95 4.99
C LEU A 20 -19.10 -14.48 5.42
N PRO A 21 -20.26 -13.98 5.92
CA PRO A 21 -20.36 -12.62 6.43
C PRO A 21 -19.57 -12.43 7.73
N MET A 22 -19.51 -13.44 8.60
CA MET A 22 -18.67 -13.38 9.79
C MET A 22 -17.18 -13.27 9.42
N ALA A 23 -16.71 -14.05 8.44
CA ALA A 23 -15.36 -13.94 7.91
C ALA A 23 -15.11 -12.57 7.28
N LEU A 24 -16.08 -12.03 6.53
CA LEU A 24 -15.98 -10.69 5.96
C LEU A 24 -15.90 -9.61 7.05
N ILE A 25 -16.74 -9.67 8.08
CA ILE A 25 -16.72 -8.76 9.23
C ILE A 25 -15.35 -8.79 9.90
N GLU A 26 -14.80 -9.98 10.15
CA GLU A 26 -13.50 -10.13 10.79
C GLU A 26 -12.37 -9.59 9.91
N VAL A 27 -12.47 -9.78 8.58
CA VAL A 27 -11.51 -9.22 7.62
C VAL A 27 -11.63 -7.70 7.52
N VAL A 28 -12.85 -7.15 7.62
CA VAL A 28 -13.09 -5.70 7.59
C VAL A 28 -12.50 -5.01 8.83
N LYS A 29 -12.41 -5.70 9.97
CA LYS A 29 -11.73 -5.20 11.18
C LYS A 29 -10.21 -5.11 11.03
N PHE A 30 -9.60 -5.79 10.06
CA PHE A 30 -8.17 -5.56 9.79
C PHE A 30 -7.96 -4.14 9.29
N ASP A 31 -6.88 -3.50 9.73
CA ASP A 31 -6.51 -2.17 9.24
C ASP A 31 -6.38 -2.14 7.72
N ASP A 32 -6.85 -1.04 7.11
CA ASP A 32 -6.83 -0.82 5.65
C ASP A 32 -5.41 -0.76 5.07
N THR A 33 -4.40 -0.64 5.93
CA THR A 33 -2.97 -0.68 5.57
C THR A 33 -2.56 -2.03 4.99
N PHE A 34 -3.29 -3.11 5.28
CA PHE A 34 -3.00 -4.43 4.73
C PHE A 34 -3.59 -4.59 3.34
N LYS A 35 -2.73 -4.57 2.31
CA LYS A 35 -3.11 -4.97 0.93
C LYS A 35 -3.74 -6.35 0.85
N MET A 36 -3.44 -7.20 1.82
CA MET A 36 -4.06 -8.52 1.96
C MET A 36 -5.56 -8.43 2.22
N LYS A 37 -6.03 -7.40 2.96
CA LYS A 37 -7.45 -7.15 3.23
C LYS A 37 -8.25 -7.09 1.93
N ARG A 38 -7.83 -6.25 0.97
CA ARG A 38 -8.49 -6.14 -0.34
C ARG A 38 -8.50 -7.46 -1.10
N LYS A 39 -7.39 -8.23 -1.07
CA LYS A 39 -7.32 -9.55 -1.72
C LYS A 39 -8.26 -10.57 -1.08
N ILE A 40 -8.32 -10.61 0.25
CA ILE A 40 -9.21 -11.51 1.00
C ILE A 40 -10.67 -11.10 0.77
N ILE A 41 -11.00 -9.80 0.82
CA ILE A 41 -12.35 -9.29 0.50
C ILE A 41 -12.74 -9.69 -0.92
N ASN A 42 -11.87 -9.46 -1.91
CA ASN A 42 -12.14 -9.84 -3.30
C ASN A 42 -12.30 -11.36 -3.44
N ALA A 43 -11.53 -12.18 -2.72
CA ALA A 43 -11.67 -13.62 -2.73
C ALA A 43 -12.99 -14.09 -2.08
N ILE A 44 -13.42 -13.46 -0.99
CA ILE A 44 -14.72 -13.69 -0.35
C ILE A 44 -15.86 -13.32 -1.31
N LEU A 45 -15.79 -12.13 -1.93
CA LEU A 45 -16.77 -11.67 -2.92
C LEU A 45 -16.82 -12.58 -4.15
N ALA A 46 -15.66 -13.00 -4.68
CA ALA A 46 -15.59 -13.94 -5.79
C ALA A 46 -16.21 -15.30 -5.40
N THR A 47 -15.95 -15.79 -4.19
CA THR A 47 -16.56 -17.03 -3.67
C THR A 47 -18.09 -16.88 -3.58
N PHE A 48 -18.57 -15.73 -3.11
CA PHE A 48 -20.01 -15.42 -3.06
C PHE A 48 -20.64 -15.36 -4.45
N LEU A 49 -19.98 -14.71 -5.42
CA LEU A 49 -20.45 -14.64 -6.82
C LEU A 49 -20.47 -16.01 -7.50
N CYS A 50 -19.43 -16.83 -7.31
CA CYS A 50 -19.40 -18.21 -7.79
C CYS A 50 -20.57 -19.01 -7.23
N PHE A 51 -20.90 -18.79 -5.95
CA PHE A 51 -22.02 -19.45 -5.31
C PHE A 51 -23.39 -19.00 -5.87
N LEU A 52 -23.59 -17.70 -6.06
CA LEU A 52 -24.78 -17.17 -6.74
C LEU A 52 -24.91 -17.73 -8.16
N GLY A 53 -23.81 -17.81 -8.90
CA GLY A 53 -23.76 -18.46 -10.21
C GLY A 53 -24.19 -19.92 -10.16
N TYR A 54 -23.72 -20.67 -9.17
CA TYR A 54 -24.14 -22.06 -8.96
C TYR A 54 -25.64 -22.18 -8.65
N MET A 55 -26.19 -21.33 -7.77
CA MET A 55 -27.61 -21.37 -7.41
C MET A 55 -28.51 -20.98 -8.59
N THR A 56 -28.14 -19.95 -9.35
CA THR A 56 -28.89 -19.53 -10.54
C THR A 56 -28.88 -20.61 -11.62
N MET A 57 -27.71 -21.22 -11.90
CA MET A 57 -27.61 -22.36 -12.83
C MET A 57 -28.42 -23.58 -12.37
N SER A 58 -28.49 -23.82 -11.06
CA SER A 58 -29.26 -24.95 -10.48
C SER A 58 -30.79 -24.75 -10.57
N VAL A 59 -31.26 -23.50 -10.63
CA VAL A 59 -32.69 -23.16 -10.76
C VAL A 59 -33.16 -23.25 -12.22
N ILE A 60 -32.25 -23.05 -13.18
CA ILE A 60 -32.55 -23.18 -14.61
C ILE A 60 -32.80 -24.66 -14.95
N LYS A 61 -34.07 -25.08 -14.93
CA LYS A 61 -34.49 -26.44 -15.30
C LYS A 61 -34.20 -26.74 -16.78
N ARG A 62 -33.65 -27.94 -17.02
CA ARG A 62 -33.77 -28.72 -18.28
C ARG A 62 -33.27 -28.04 -19.57
N VAL A 63 -32.06 -27.50 -19.58
CA VAL A 63 -31.34 -27.37 -20.86
C VAL A 63 -30.68 -28.73 -21.10
N ASN A 64 -31.06 -29.41 -22.19
CA ASN A 64 -30.65 -30.76 -22.61
C ASN A 64 -29.35 -31.25 -21.93
N CYS A 65 -29.47 -32.27 -21.07
CA CYS A 65 -28.33 -32.89 -20.39
C CYS A 65 -27.23 -33.20 -21.40
N SER A 66 -26.17 -32.38 -21.41
CA SER A 66 -24.97 -32.70 -22.16
C SER A 66 -24.35 -33.95 -21.53
N VAL A 67 -23.72 -34.79 -22.36
CA VAL A 67 -23.07 -36.04 -21.95
C VAL A 67 -22.16 -35.83 -20.72
N ILE A 68 -21.58 -34.63 -20.58
CA ILE A 68 -20.67 -34.23 -19.50
C ILE A 68 -21.32 -34.31 -18.10
N VAL A 69 -22.58 -33.89 -17.95
CA VAL A 69 -23.27 -33.89 -16.64
C VAL A 69 -23.58 -35.31 -16.15
N LYS A 70 -23.61 -36.29 -17.05
CA LYS A 70 -23.84 -37.70 -16.69
C LYS A 70 -22.65 -38.31 -15.95
N TYR A 71 -21.44 -37.80 -16.18
CA TYR A 71 -20.20 -38.37 -15.63
C TYR A 71 -19.67 -37.62 -14.41
N ILE A 72 -20.07 -36.37 -14.19
CA ILE A 72 -19.63 -35.58 -13.04
C ILE A 72 -20.78 -35.45 -12.06
N PRO A 73 -20.73 -36.10 -10.87
CA PRO A 73 -21.75 -35.93 -9.86
C PRO A 73 -21.83 -34.47 -9.43
N SER A 74 -23.05 -33.98 -9.18
CA SER A 74 -23.31 -32.59 -8.76
C SER A 74 -22.44 -32.15 -7.58
N ASP A 75 -22.15 -33.09 -6.69
CA ASP A 75 -21.41 -32.88 -5.45
C ASP A 75 -19.92 -32.56 -5.72
N SER A 76 -19.37 -33.04 -6.83
CA SER A 76 -17.98 -32.75 -7.23
C SER A 76 -17.77 -31.27 -7.53
N PHE A 77 -18.78 -30.56 -8.06
CA PHE A 77 -18.67 -29.12 -8.32
C PHE A 77 -18.59 -28.31 -7.04
N VAL A 78 -19.39 -28.66 -6.03
CA VAL A 78 -19.37 -27.97 -4.73
C VAL A 78 -18.02 -28.18 -4.04
N ILE A 79 -17.52 -29.43 -4.04
CA ILE A 79 -16.20 -29.76 -3.49
C ILE A 79 -15.08 -29.02 -4.22
N LEU A 80 -15.15 -28.94 -5.56
CA LEU A 80 -14.15 -28.24 -6.36
C LEU A 80 -14.16 -26.73 -6.07
N VAL A 81 -15.33 -26.10 -5.98
CA VAL A 81 -15.45 -24.67 -5.65
C VAL A 81 -14.90 -24.40 -4.25
N PHE A 82 -15.17 -25.27 -3.28
CA PHE A 82 -14.65 -25.14 -1.91
C PHE A 82 -13.13 -25.34 -1.86
N LEU A 83 -12.59 -26.32 -2.61
CA LEU A 83 -11.15 -26.52 -2.77
C LEU A 83 -10.48 -25.33 -3.43
N CYS A 84 -11.03 -24.81 -4.54
CA CYS A 84 -10.50 -23.64 -5.20
C CYS A 84 -10.52 -22.41 -4.28
N SER A 85 -11.64 -22.13 -3.60
CA SER A 85 -11.75 -20.99 -2.68
C SER A 85 -10.76 -21.10 -1.51
N SER A 86 -10.65 -22.29 -0.89
CA SER A 86 -9.70 -22.53 0.19
C SER A 86 -8.25 -22.41 -0.27
N ILE A 87 -7.88 -22.91 -1.45
CA ILE A 87 -6.54 -22.73 -2.02
C ILE A 87 -6.26 -21.24 -2.28
N PHE A 88 -7.21 -20.51 -2.88
CA PHE A 88 -7.04 -19.07 -3.16
C PHE A 88 -6.88 -18.23 -1.89
N LEU A 89 -7.54 -18.58 -0.79
CA LEU A 89 -7.41 -17.90 0.50
C LEU A 89 -6.14 -18.31 1.24
N CYS A 90 -5.83 -19.60 1.29
CA CYS A 90 -4.72 -20.15 2.07
C CYS A 90 -3.35 -19.90 1.43
N VAL A 91 -3.23 -20.01 0.10
CA VAL A 91 -1.92 -19.92 -0.58
C VAL A 91 -1.22 -18.57 -0.34
N PRO A 92 -1.86 -17.40 -0.48
CA PRO A 92 -1.22 -16.12 -0.19
C PRO A 92 -0.76 -16.00 1.28
N ILE A 93 -1.58 -16.48 2.22
CA ILE A 93 -1.26 -16.48 3.65
C ILE A 93 -0.06 -17.37 3.93
N VAL A 94 -0.05 -18.59 3.38
CA VAL A 94 1.06 -19.52 3.55
C VAL A 94 2.32 -19.00 2.87
N LYS A 95 2.24 -18.41 1.67
CA LYS A 95 3.38 -17.80 0.98
C LYS A 95 4.00 -16.68 1.82
N ASP A 96 3.19 -15.80 2.38
CA ASP A 96 3.67 -14.71 3.25
C ASP A 96 4.33 -15.26 4.53
N ILE A 97 3.73 -16.28 5.17
CA ILE A 97 4.30 -16.93 6.35
C ILE A 97 5.64 -17.60 6.04
N VAL A 98 5.71 -18.36 4.94
CA VAL A 98 6.94 -19.07 4.51
C VAL A 98 8.02 -18.07 4.13
N HIS A 99 7.67 -16.96 3.46
CA HIS A 99 8.63 -15.89 3.14
C HIS A 99 9.24 -15.28 4.40
N VAL A 100 8.41 -14.94 5.40
CA VAL A 100 8.86 -14.40 6.70
C VAL A 100 9.71 -15.42 7.46
N GLU A 101 9.41 -16.71 7.37
CA GLU A 101 10.20 -17.76 8.01
C GLU A 101 11.56 -17.98 7.33
N ASN A 102 11.61 -17.95 6.00
CA ASN A 102 12.86 -18.13 5.24
C ASN A 102 13.85 -16.97 5.46
N GLN A 103 13.38 -15.76 5.73
CA GLN A 103 14.25 -14.61 6.03
C GLN A 103 14.83 -14.60 7.45
N LYS A 104 14.52 -15.61 8.28
CA LYS A 104 14.98 -15.76 9.67
C LYS A 104 16.51 -15.76 9.83
N SER A 105 17.26 -16.23 8.83
CA SER A 105 18.72 -16.31 8.88
C SER A 105 19.40 -14.95 8.69
N GLU A 106 18.70 -13.96 8.12
CA GLU A 106 19.31 -12.69 7.71
C GLU A 106 19.07 -11.52 8.66
N THR A 107 18.02 -11.56 9.49
CA THR A 107 17.68 -10.49 10.44
C THR A 107 18.51 -10.59 11.73
N LYS A 108 19.82 -10.31 11.63
CA LYS A 108 20.67 -10.11 12.82
C LYS A 108 20.28 -8.81 13.53
N ALA A 109 20.55 -8.71 14.83
CA ALA A 109 20.36 -7.48 15.62
C ALA A 109 21.45 -6.46 15.35
N THR A 110 21.61 -6.10 14.08
CA THR A 110 22.59 -5.15 13.60
C THR A 110 21.86 -4.15 12.72
N THR A 111 22.44 -2.96 12.57
CA THR A 111 21.90 -1.93 11.67
C THR A 111 21.71 -2.47 10.26
N ASN A 112 22.65 -3.29 9.77
CA ASN A 112 22.52 -3.97 8.48
C ASN A 112 21.33 -4.94 8.42
N GLY A 113 21.02 -5.65 9.52
CA GLY A 113 19.84 -6.49 9.60
C GLY A 113 18.54 -5.68 9.53
N MET A 114 18.49 -4.53 10.21
CA MET A 114 17.36 -3.59 10.11
C MET A 114 17.23 -3.02 8.69
N LEU A 115 18.34 -2.61 8.06
CA LEU A 115 18.33 -2.10 6.69
C LEU A 115 17.83 -3.15 5.68
N LYS A 116 18.26 -4.40 5.83
CA LYS A 116 17.72 -5.52 5.03
C LYS A 116 16.22 -5.69 5.25
N MET A 117 15.77 -5.64 6.51
CA MET A 117 14.34 -5.73 6.86
C MET A 117 13.54 -4.57 6.25
N LEU A 118 14.04 -3.34 6.32
CA LEU A 118 13.40 -2.16 5.73
C LEU A 118 13.38 -2.21 4.20
N GLY A 119 14.34 -2.92 3.57
CA GLY A 119 14.37 -3.16 2.13
C GLY A 119 13.37 -4.22 1.66
N ASP A 120 12.90 -5.10 2.54
CA ASP A 120 11.86 -6.09 2.21
C ASP A 120 10.46 -5.49 2.40
N ASN A 121 9.63 -5.53 1.36
CA ASN A 121 8.30 -4.92 1.36
C ASN A 121 7.32 -5.53 2.37
N VAL A 122 7.47 -6.83 2.67
CA VAL A 122 6.61 -7.54 3.63
C VAL A 122 7.05 -7.20 5.05
N LEU A 123 8.35 -7.29 5.33
CA LEU A 123 8.89 -6.98 6.64
C LEU A 123 8.78 -5.49 6.99
N LEU A 124 9.00 -4.59 6.03
CA LEU A 124 8.79 -3.16 6.19
C LEU A 124 7.34 -2.85 6.59
N ARG A 125 6.37 -3.58 6.02
CA ARG A 125 4.95 -3.42 6.37
C ARG A 125 4.65 -3.87 7.79
N GLU A 126 5.13 -5.04 8.19
CA GLU A 126 4.97 -5.50 9.57
C GLU A 126 5.66 -4.54 10.56
N PHE A 127 6.83 -4.03 10.19
CA PHE A 127 7.56 -3.05 10.99
C PHE A 127 6.86 -1.69 11.06
N SER A 128 6.25 -1.22 9.97
CA SER A 128 5.50 0.04 9.97
C SER A 128 4.28 -0.03 10.88
N GLU A 129 3.59 -1.18 10.91
CA GLU A 129 2.46 -1.41 11.83
C GLU A 129 2.91 -1.40 13.29
N PHE A 130 4.08 -1.97 13.58
CA PHE A 130 4.67 -1.84 14.90
C PHE A 130 4.96 -0.37 15.24
N CYS A 131 5.59 0.36 14.32
CA CYS A 131 5.90 1.77 14.53
C CYS A 131 4.65 2.63 14.74
N ARG A 132 3.51 2.23 14.13
CA ARG A 132 2.20 2.84 14.37
C ARG A 132 1.71 2.68 15.79
N LYS A 133 1.98 1.53 16.42
CA LYS A 133 1.59 1.25 17.81
C LYS A 133 2.50 1.92 18.82
N GLU A 134 3.78 2.06 18.50
CA GLU A 134 4.79 2.70 19.35
C GLU A 134 4.95 4.21 19.09
N ASN A 135 4.03 4.83 18.35
CA ASN A 135 4.05 6.27 18.04
C ASN A 135 5.37 6.75 17.39
N CYS A 136 5.95 5.96 16.48
CA CYS A 136 7.14 6.33 15.71
C CYS A 136 6.91 6.20 14.18
N THR A 137 5.69 6.50 13.74
CA THR A 137 5.26 6.34 12.34
C THR A 137 5.95 7.32 11.42
N GLU A 138 6.20 8.54 11.90
CA GLU A 138 6.87 9.63 11.21
C GLU A 138 8.25 9.22 10.69
N ASN A 139 9.01 8.45 11.48
CA ASN A 139 10.33 7.94 11.09
C ASN A 139 10.25 6.98 9.89
N ILE A 140 9.22 6.11 9.85
CA ILE A 140 9.01 5.18 8.73
C ILE A 140 8.50 5.90 7.49
N LEU A 141 7.58 6.85 7.66
CA LEU A 141 7.06 7.65 6.56
C LEU A 141 8.19 8.46 5.91
N PHE A 142 9.06 9.07 6.71
CA PHE A 142 10.23 9.77 6.21
C PHE A 142 11.19 8.82 5.47
N TYR A 143 11.50 7.64 6.04
CA TYR A 143 12.32 6.63 5.37
C TYR A 143 11.79 6.29 3.96
N GLN A 144 10.48 6.04 3.83
CA GLN A 144 9.85 5.73 2.55
C GLN A 144 9.93 6.91 1.57
N GLN A 145 9.65 8.13 2.03
CA GLN A 145 9.71 9.34 1.21
C GLN A 145 11.14 9.67 0.76
N TYR A 146 12.12 9.50 1.65
CA TYR A 146 13.55 9.67 1.32
C TYR A 146 13.98 8.73 0.19
N TRP A 147 13.60 7.45 0.24
CA TRP A 147 13.95 6.51 -0.84
C TRP A 147 13.19 6.80 -2.14
N LYS A 148 11.93 7.22 -2.05
CA LYS A 148 11.17 7.71 -3.21
C LYS A 148 11.89 8.89 -3.87
N TYR A 149 12.39 9.82 -3.05
CA TYR A 149 13.17 10.97 -3.48
C TYR A 149 14.52 10.58 -4.10
N LYS A 150 15.32 9.70 -3.48
CA LYS A 150 16.60 9.20 -4.05
C LYS A 150 16.41 8.56 -5.42
N LYS A 151 15.35 7.77 -5.61
CA LYS A 151 15.05 7.09 -6.89
C LYS A 151 14.84 8.07 -8.05
N LEU A 152 14.39 9.29 -7.78
CA LEU A 152 14.25 10.34 -8.81
C LEU A 152 15.58 10.69 -9.49
N PHE A 153 16.71 10.48 -8.80
CA PHE A 153 18.05 10.73 -9.33
C PHE A 153 18.66 9.52 -10.05
N GLU A 154 18.27 8.30 -9.69
CA GLU A 154 18.79 7.06 -10.27
C GLU A 154 18.23 6.80 -11.68
N ASN A 155 16.92 7.03 -11.85
CA ASN A 155 16.22 6.82 -13.12
C ASN A 155 16.77 7.69 -14.26
N GLN A 156 17.52 8.76 -13.97
CA GLN A 156 18.13 9.61 -14.99
C GLN A 156 19.31 8.96 -15.72
N ARG A 157 20.02 8.02 -15.09
CA ARG A 157 21.17 7.36 -15.73
C ARG A 157 20.71 6.31 -16.74
N ASN A 158 19.54 5.71 -16.50
CA ASN A 158 19.01 4.62 -17.31
C ASN A 158 17.97 5.10 -18.34
N SER A 159 17.48 6.34 -18.26
CA SER A 159 16.57 6.92 -19.25
C SER A 159 17.30 7.40 -20.50
N LYS A 160 18.10 6.55 -21.15
CA LYS A 160 18.35 6.74 -22.59
C LYS A 160 17.09 6.28 -23.31
N ILE A 161 16.29 7.26 -23.70
CA ILE A 161 15.18 7.15 -24.67
C ILE A 161 13.96 6.38 -24.16
N MET A 162 13.10 7.09 -23.44
CA MET A 162 11.66 6.86 -23.59
C MET A 162 11.04 8.21 -23.93
N LYS A 163 11.02 8.53 -25.23
CA LYS A 163 10.25 9.65 -25.80
C LYS A 163 8.77 9.24 -25.75
N THR A 164 8.12 9.40 -24.61
CA THR A 164 6.67 9.38 -24.54
C THR A 164 6.16 10.80 -24.78
N ASN A 165 5.91 11.10 -26.05
CA ASN A 165 4.96 12.13 -26.44
C ASN A 165 3.58 11.66 -25.98
N ASN A 166 3.09 12.19 -24.85
CA ASN A 166 1.67 12.40 -24.58
C ASN A 166 1.54 13.15 -23.27
N TYR A 167 1.71 14.47 -23.35
CA TYR A 167 1.35 15.40 -22.30
C TYR A 167 0.01 16.03 -22.70
N TYR A 168 -1.08 15.30 -22.48
CA TYR A 168 -2.40 15.91 -22.42
C TYR A 168 -2.74 16.23 -20.96
N ASN A 169 -2.84 17.53 -20.75
CA ASN A 169 -3.39 18.25 -19.63
C ASN A 169 -4.63 17.56 -19.04
N THR A 170 -4.54 17.05 -17.80
CA THR A 170 -5.72 16.70 -17.00
C THR A 170 -5.44 17.05 -15.54
N ASN A 171 -6.22 18.00 -15.00
CA ASN A 171 -6.35 18.31 -13.57
C ASN A 171 -7.03 17.14 -12.85
N SER A 172 -6.36 16.00 -12.77
CA SER A 172 -6.72 14.92 -11.87
C SER A 172 -5.51 14.61 -10.99
N ASN A 173 -5.79 14.15 -9.77
CA ASN A 173 -4.80 13.61 -8.83
C ASN A 173 -4.13 12.37 -9.46
N ILE A 174 -3.22 12.59 -10.41
CA ILE A 174 -2.52 11.55 -11.16
C ILE A 174 -1.44 10.99 -10.25
N PHE A 175 -1.82 9.90 -9.60
CA PHE A 175 -0.92 8.86 -9.14
C PHE A 175 -0.14 8.35 -10.36
N VAL A 176 1.13 8.75 -10.47
CA VAL A 176 2.03 8.30 -11.54
C VAL A 176 2.33 6.81 -11.30
N SER A 177 1.51 5.94 -11.89
CA SER A 177 1.84 4.53 -12.07
C SER A 177 2.80 4.45 -13.25
N SER A 178 4.10 4.53 -12.98
CA SER A 178 5.13 4.15 -13.94
C SER A 178 5.15 2.63 -14.01
N ALA A 179 4.42 2.07 -14.97
CA ALA A 179 4.65 0.70 -15.41
C ALA A 179 6.04 0.65 -16.04
N PHE A 180 6.97 -0.05 -15.39
CA PHE A 180 8.23 -0.46 -15.99
C PHE A 180 8.35 -1.97 -15.92
N ASP A 181 8.66 -2.49 -17.10
CA ASP A 181 9.16 -3.82 -17.41
C ASP A 181 10.41 -4.11 -16.57
N TYR A 182 10.27 -5.02 -15.62
CA TYR A 182 11.37 -5.74 -15.01
C TYR A 182 11.13 -7.20 -15.35
N GLU A 183 11.93 -7.74 -16.26
CA GLU A 183 12.07 -9.18 -16.35
C GLU A 183 12.52 -9.69 -14.98
N ASP A 184 11.71 -10.62 -14.45
CA ASP A 184 12.01 -11.54 -13.37
C ASP A 184 12.25 -10.95 -11.96
N ARG A 185 11.17 -10.48 -11.32
CA ARG A 185 10.66 -10.94 -10.00
C ARG A 185 9.56 -10.02 -9.46
N ASP A 186 8.38 -10.61 -9.27
CA ASP A 186 7.21 -10.21 -8.46
C ASP A 186 6.89 -8.71 -8.29
N GLN A 187 5.84 -8.28 -9.01
CA GLN A 187 5.27 -6.94 -9.12
C GLN A 187 5.01 -6.22 -7.78
N VAL A 188 5.62 -5.05 -7.65
CA VAL A 188 5.57 -4.12 -6.51
C VAL A 188 4.35 -3.20 -6.62
N SER A 189 3.55 -3.14 -5.57
CA SER A 189 2.49 -2.13 -5.41
C SER A 189 2.99 -1.03 -4.47
N GLN A 190 2.78 0.24 -4.83
CA GLN A 190 2.97 1.39 -3.95
C GLN A 190 1.97 1.34 -2.79
N ILE A 191 2.39 1.70 -1.59
CA ILE A 191 1.50 1.89 -0.44
C ILE A 191 0.81 3.23 -0.67
N SER A 192 -0.45 3.23 -1.08
CA SER A 192 -1.29 4.43 -1.09
C SER A 192 -1.72 4.67 0.36
N PHE A 193 -1.11 5.62 1.03
CA PHE A 193 -1.73 6.23 2.20
C PHE A 193 -2.82 7.14 1.66
N ASP A 194 -4.07 6.79 1.92
CA ASP A 194 -5.19 7.69 1.71
C ASP A 194 -5.00 8.87 2.65
N ASN A 195 -4.46 9.98 2.12
CA ASN A 195 -4.61 11.27 2.75
C ASN A 195 -6.10 11.61 2.70
N SER A 196 -6.84 11.27 3.77
CA SER A 196 -8.10 11.95 4.04
C SER A 196 -7.78 13.43 4.20
N ILE A 197 -8.03 14.18 3.13
CA ILE A 197 -7.98 15.63 3.13
C ILE A 197 -9.04 16.07 4.13
N ILE A 198 -8.61 16.52 5.31
CA ILE A 198 -9.40 17.39 6.15
C ILE A 198 -9.51 18.68 5.34
N GLN A 199 -10.67 18.87 4.75
CA GLN A 199 -11.06 20.08 4.05
C GLN A 199 -11.32 21.13 5.14
N ASP A 200 -10.27 21.89 5.49
CA ASP A 200 -10.41 23.08 6.33
C ASP A 200 -11.11 24.18 5.51
N GLU A 201 -12.44 24.13 5.50
CA GLU A 201 -13.29 25.25 5.12
C GLU A 201 -13.31 26.27 6.26
N ASN A 202 -12.33 27.17 6.30
CA ASN A 202 -12.55 28.56 6.70
C ASN A 202 -11.26 29.38 6.63
N SER A 203 -11.06 30.08 5.51
CA SER A 203 -10.39 31.37 5.54
C SER A 203 -11.14 32.33 4.60
N ASN A 204 -12.10 33.02 5.21
CA ASN A 204 -12.80 34.15 4.61
C ASN A 204 -11.78 35.23 4.22
N THR A 205 -11.49 35.34 2.92
CA THR A 205 -10.95 36.56 2.32
C THR A 205 -12.13 37.34 1.78
N SER A 206 -12.60 38.30 2.58
CA SER A 206 -13.58 39.30 2.17
C SER A 206 -12.95 40.23 1.13
N ILE A 207 -13.14 39.93 -0.15
CA ILE A 207 -12.95 40.89 -1.23
C ILE A 207 -14.29 41.57 -1.45
N VAL A 208 -14.29 42.86 -1.14
CA VAL A 208 -15.37 43.83 -1.25
C VAL A 208 -15.89 43.87 -2.69
N ASN A 209 -17.12 43.42 -2.89
CA ASN A 209 -17.90 43.71 -4.09
C ASN A 209 -18.55 45.11 -3.92
N GLY A 210 -18.05 46.07 -4.69
CA GLY A 210 -18.69 47.36 -4.95
C GLY A 210 -18.84 47.56 -6.46
N ILE A 211 -20.04 47.31 -6.97
CA ILE A 211 -20.56 47.54 -8.32
C ILE A 211 -21.98 48.08 -8.02
N ASP A 212 -22.42 49.31 -8.35
CA ASP A 212 -22.56 49.95 -9.65
C ASP A 212 -22.83 51.47 -9.52
N GLN A 213 -22.30 52.28 -10.45
CA GLN A 213 -23.03 53.26 -11.28
C GLN A 213 -21.99 54.10 -12.07
N LEU A 214 -21.80 53.92 -13.37
CA LEU A 214 -22.60 54.29 -14.57
C LEU A 214 -22.09 55.61 -15.20
N GLN A 215 -21.82 55.53 -16.51
CA GLN A 215 -21.59 56.62 -17.49
C GLN A 215 -20.25 57.38 -17.38
N ASN A 216 -19.52 57.70 -18.45
CA ASN A 216 -19.81 57.76 -19.89
C ASN A 216 -18.49 57.87 -20.68
N SER A 217 -18.55 57.48 -21.95
CA SER A 217 -17.78 57.99 -23.12
C SER A 217 -16.24 58.03 -23.05
N SER A 218 -15.58 57.22 -23.88
CA SER A 218 -14.76 57.73 -25.00
C SER A 218 -14.10 56.58 -25.74
N ASP A 219 -14.29 56.64 -27.05
CA ASP A 219 -13.68 55.96 -28.18
C ASP A 219 -12.26 55.37 -28.04
N ASN A 220 -12.09 54.28 -28.80
CA ASN A 220 -10.86 53.83 -29.46
C ASN A 220 -9.68 53.45 -28.55
N ASP A 221 -9.52 52.15 -28.27
CA ASP A 221 -8.29 51.51 -28.74
C ASP A 221 -8.43 49.99 -28.92
N MET A 222 -8.06 49.55 -30.11
CA MET A 222 -8.10 48.17 -30.56
C MET A 222 -6.84 47.45 -30.07
N SER A 223 -6.84 47.03 -28.80
CA SER A 223 -5.74 46.23 -28.25
C SER A 223 -6.32 45.03 -27.49
N LYS A 224 -6.74 44.01 -28.25
CA LYS A 224 -6.86 42.62 -27.76
C LYS A 224 -5.47 42.14 -27.37
N LYS A 225 -5.01 42.56 -26.19
CA LYS A 225 -3.83 42.02 -25.53
C LYS A 225 -4.21 40.64 -25.03
N SER A 226 -4.07 39.65 -25.91
CA SER A 226 -4.11 38.25 -25.53
C SER A 226 -3.08 38.07 -24.43
N THR A 227 -3.54 37.92 -23.19
CA THR A 227 -2.75 37.43 -22.07
C THR A 227 -2.37 36.00 -22.42
N SER A 228 -1.30 35.89 -23.21
CA SER A 228 -0.51 34.69 -23.39
C SER A 228 -0.05 34.29 -22.00
N SER A 229 -0.83 33.43 -21.35
CA SER A 229 -0.44 32.73 -20.14
C SER A 229 0.83 31.98 -20.49
N ASN A 230 1.97 32.54 -20.13
CA ASN A 230 3.27 31.93 -20.32
C ASN A 230 3.28 30.62 -19.54
N VAL A 231 2.92 29.53 -20.21
CA VAL A 231 3.05 28.16 -19.71
C VAL A 231 4.55 27.92 -19.56
N ARG A 232 5.11 28.28 -18.40
CA ARG A 232 6.50 27.98 -18.07
C ARG A 232 6.66 26.47 -18.19
N LYS A 233 7.54 26.05 -19.08
CA LYS A 233 7.91 24.63 -19.24
C LYS A 233 8.48 24.17 -17.90
N ILE A 234 7.76 23.30 -17.21
CA ILE A 234 8.20 22.70 -15.95
C ILE A 234 9.47 21.92 -16.24
N THR A 235 10.58 22.33 -15.65
CA THR A 235 11.86 21.65 -15.80
C THR A 235 11.96 20.49 -14.82
N LYS A 236 12.83 19.51 -15.11
CA LYS A 236 13.09 18.41 -14.17
C LYS A 236 13.64 18.90 -12.83
N ASN A 237 14.36 20.02 -12.82
CA ASN A 237 14.88 20.61 -11.59
C ASN A 237 13.73 21.14 -10.72
N ASP A 238 12.67 21.70 -11.32
CA ASP A 238 11.48 22.15 -10.58
C ASP A 238 10.79 20.99 -9.88
N ILE A 239 10.74 19.81 -10.51
CA ILE A 239 10.20 18.59 -9.91
C ILE A 239 11.03 18.18 -8.69
N PHE A 240 12.36 18.23 -8.77
CA PHE A 240 13.23 17.89 -7.64
C PHE A 240 13.14 18.89 -6.49
N LEU A 241 13.01 20.18 -6.79
CA LEU A 241 12.84 21.22 -5.78
C LEU A 241 11.48 21.11 -5.10
N LYS A 242 10.42 20.80 -5.86
CA LYS A 242 9.08 20.53 -5.31
C LYS A 242 9.09 19.30 -4.40
N GLU A 243 9.57 18.18 -4.95
CA GLU A 243 10.31 17.10 -4.30
C GLU A 243 10.76 17.31 -2.85
N ALA A 244 11.89 18.00 -2.75
CA ALA A 244 12.59 18.30 -1.52
C ALA A 244 11.78 19.24 -0.61
N LYS A 245 11.11 20.26 -1.17
CA LYS A 245 10.27 21.18 -0.39
C LYS A 245 9.16 20.42 0.34
N ASN A 246 8.50 19.48 -0.34
CA ASN A 246 7.46 18.66 0.24
C ASN A 246 7.97 17.82 1.43
N ILE A 247 9.19 17.30 1.36
CA ILE A 247 9.83 16.61 2.50
C ILE A 247 10.11 17.60 3.64
N ILE A 248 10.63 18.79 3.33
CA ILE A 248 10.93 19.81 4.34
C ILE A 248 9.67 20.23 5.08
N ASP A 249 8.59 20.52 4.35
CA ASP A 249 7.34 21.02 4.91
C ASP A 249 6.62 19.96 5.76
N ASN A 250 6.72 18.67 5.41
CA ASN A 250 6.03 17.60 6.13
C ASN A 250 6.81 17.02 7.31
N PHE A 251 8.15 17.08 7.29
CA PHE A 251 9.00 16.33 8.23
C PHE A 251 10.08 17.15 8.95
N ILE A 252 10.54 18.26 8.37
CA ILE A 252 11.76 18.97 8.84
C ILE A 252 11.44 20.28 9.56
N ASN A 253 10.45 21.03 9.08
CA ASN A 253 10.05 22.28 9.72
C ASN A 253 9.50 22.01 11.12
N SER A 254 9.78 22.94 12.04
CA SER A 254 9.05 23.05 13.29
C SER A 254 7.56 23.19 12.98
N ASP A 255 6.70 22.48 13.71
CA ASP A 255 5.24 22.42 13.51
C ASP A 255 4.79 21.61 12.28
N SER A 256 5.69 20.81 11.70
CA SER A 256 5.30 19.91 10.62
C SER A 256 4.44 18.74 11.12
N LYS A 257 3.49 18.29 10.29
CA LYS A 257 2.53 17.22 10.67
C LYS A 257 3.22 15.92 11.12
N PHE A 258 4.39 15.64 10.55
CA PHE A 258 5.20 14.47 10.87
C PHE A 258 6.61 14.91 11.28
N GLU A 259 6.69 15.93 12.16
CA GLU A 259 7.95 16.47 12.66
C GLU A 259 8.85 15.35 13.22
N LEU A 260 10.06 15.27 12.66
CA LEU A 260 11.03 14.27 13.05
C LEU A 260 11.79 14.72 14.29
N ASN A 261 12.03 13.77 15.19
CA ASN A 261 12.96 13.96 16.30
C ASN A 261 14.42 13.84 15.83
N ILE A 262 14.87 14.84 15.07
CA ILE A 262 16.26 15.02 14.61
C ILE A 262 16.88 16.22 15.30
N SER A 263 18.21 16.30 15.31
CA SER A 263 18.91 17.41 15.93
C SER A 263 18.63 18.74 15.20
N ASP A 264 18.43 19.82 15.96
CA ASP A 264 18.26 21.19 15.44
C ASP A 264 19.35 21.56 14.43
N LYS A 265 20.57 21.08 14.65
CA LYS A 265 21.72 21.30 13.78
C LYS A 265 21.46 20.73 12.39
N VAL A 266 20.93 19.51 12.30
CA VAL A 266 20.60 18.85 11.04
C VAL A 266 19.41 19.53 10.36
N SER A 267 18.33 19.82 11.09
CA SER A 267 17.18 20.53 10.53
C SER A 267 17.57 21.91 9.95
N LYS A 268 18.30 22.72 10.71
CA LYS A 268 18.79 24.04 10.25
C LYS A 268 19.72 23.91 9.04
N LYS A 269 20.62 22.91 9.03
CA LYS A 269 21.51 22.65 7.90
C LYS A 269 20.73 22.36 6.63
N ILE A 270 19.72 21.47 6.68
CA ILE A 270 18.86 21.13 5.54
C ILE A 270 18.16 22.38 4.98
N ILE A 271 17.58 23.22 5.85
CA ILE A 271 16.87 24.43 5.43
C ILE A 271 17.84 25.42 4.77
N CYS A 272 19.03 25.62 5.34
CA CYS A 272 20.06 26.49 4.77
C CYS A 272 20.57 25.98 3.41
N ASP A 273 20.95 24.70 3.34
CA ASP A 273 21.42 24.06 2.10
C ASP A 273 20.35 24.13 1.00
N PHE A 274 19.08 23.89 1.34
CA PHE A 274 17.98 23.98 0.37
C PHE A 274 17.79 25.41 -0.16
N LYS A 275 17.84 26.43 0.70
CA LYS A 275 17.75 27.84 0.29
C LYS A 275 18.92 28.23 -0.62
N GLU A 276 20.12 27.80 -0.29
CA GLU A 276 21.32 28.04 -1.11
C GLU A 276 21.20 27.38 -2.49
N ILE A 277 20.79 26.11 -2.54
CA ILE A 277 20.58 25.36 -3.79
C ILE A 277 19.51 26.01 -4.66
N LYS A 278 18.45 26.55 -4.05
CA LYS A 278 17.33 27.18 -4.77
C LYS A 278 17.72 28.54 -5.39
N ASN A 279 18.58 29.31 -4.71
CA ASN A 279 18.92 30.67 -5.11
C ASN A 279 20.13 30.73 -6.06
N ASN A 280 21.02 29.74 -6.02
CA ASN A 280 22.23 29.74 -6.83
C ASN A 280 22.00 29.10 -8.20
N GLU A 281 22.43 29.79 -9.26
CA GLU A 281 22.57 29.21 -10.61
C GLU A 281 23.80 28.29 -10.66
N LEU A 282 23.74 27.18 -9.93
CA LEU A 282 24.80 26.17 -9.94
C LEU A 282 24.78 25.41 -11.27
N GLN A 283 25.97 24.98 -11.70
CA GLN A 283 26.09 23.99 -12.77
C GLN A 283 25.20 22.79 -12.49
N GLN A 284 24.49 22.31 -13.51
CA GLN A 284 23.41 21.33 -13.37
C GLN A 284 23.83 20.05 -12.62
N GLN A 285 25.10 19.63 -12.75
CA GLN A 285 25.63 18.45 -12.08
C GLN A 285 25.88 18.68 -10.58
N VAL A 286 26.45 19.84 -10.22
CA VAL A 286 26.69 20.23 -8.81
C VAL A 286 25.35 20.40 -8.08
N PHE A 287 24.39 21.07 -8.73
CA PHE A 287 23.02 21.22 -8.24
C PHE A 287 22.39 19.86 -7.88
N LYS A 288 22.42 18.90 -8.82
CA LYS A 288 21.83 17.57 -8.61
C LYS A 288 22.52 16.80 -7.49
N ASN A 289 23.85 16.85 -7.40
CA ASN A 289 24.59 16.14 -6.38
C ASN A 289 24.29 16.68 -4.97
N ARG A 290 24.28 18.02 -4.80
CA ARG A 290 23.92 18.64 -3.51
C ARG A 290 22.48 18.30 -3.12
N LEU A 291 21.54 18.43 -4.05
CA LEU A 291 20.14 18.13 -3.81
C LEU A 291 19.93 16.64 -3.46
N LYS A 292 20.62 15.72 -4.16
CA LYS A 292 20.57 14.27 -3.89
C LYS A 292 20.97 13.93 -2.45
N CYS A 293 21.95 14.62 -1.88
CA CYS A 293 22.49 14.36 -0.54
C CYS A 293 21.83 15.21 0.55
N LEU A 294 20.86 16.06 0.21
CA LEU A 294 20.27 17.04 1.11
C LEU A 294 19.75 16.44 2.43
N PHE A 295 19.21 15.22 2.38
CA PHE A 295 18.56 14.58 3.52
C PHE A 295 19.39 13.43 4.13
N ASP A 296 20.64 13.21 3.69
CA ASP A 296 21.43 12.04 4.10
C ASP A 296 21.71 12.05 5.62
N ASP A 297 21.94 13.22 6.23
CA ASP A 297 22.18 13.36 7.67
C ASP A 297 20.91 13.04 8.49
N ALA A 298 19.76 13.60 8.10
CA ALA A 298 18.48 13.30 8.75
C ALA A 298 18.10 11.84 8.60
N TYR A 299 18.35 11.25 7.43
CA TYR A 299 18.17 9.82 7.19
C TYR A 299 18.99 8.96 8.16
N ASN A 300 20.26 9.31 8.39
CA ASN A 300 21.10 8.59 9.34
C ASN A 300 20.61 8.72 10.78
N GLU A 301 20.17 9.90 11.21
CA GLU A 301 19.59 10.10 12.54
C GLU A 301 18.28 9.31 12.73
N VAL A 302 17.39 9.35 11.73
CA VAL A 302 16.13 8.58 11.75
C VAL A 302 16.40 7.08 11.80
N LEU A 303 17.37 6.57 11.02
CA LEU A 303 17.76 5.17 11.09
C LEU A 303 18.30 4.79 12.47
N ASN A 304 19.13 5.63 13.08
CA ASN A 304 19.65 5.39 14.42
C ASN A 304 18.51 5.38 15.45
N SER A 305 17.56 6.30 15.35
CA SER A 305 16.37 6.34 16.20
C SER A 305 15.52 5.07 16.04
N LEU A 306 15.21 4.67 14.80
CA LEU A 306 14.49 3.43 14.50
C LEU A 306 15.23 2.21 15.04
N PHE A 307 16.55 2.16 14.92
CA PHE A 307 17.36 1.03 15.39
C PHE A 307 17.33 0.90 16.92
N LEU A 308 17.60 2.01 17.62
CA LEU A 308 17.72 2.03 19.08
C LEU A 308 16.38 1.85 19.77
N ASN A 309 15.34 2.54 19.30
CA ASN A 309 14.05 2.64 19.98
C ASN A 309 13.07 1.55 19.54
N SER A 310 12.97 1.33 18.22
CA SER A 310 11.93 0.46 17.65
C SER A 310 12.47 -0.93 17.35
N TYR A 311 13.53 -1.07 16.56
CA TYR A 311 14.01 -2.35 16.05
C TYR A 311 14.46 -3.33 17.15
N ASN A 312 15.15 -2.84 18.18
CA ASN A 312 15.55 -3.68 19.32
C ASN A 312 14.34 -4.21 20.10
N THR A 313 13.29 -3.41 20.22
CA THR A 313 12.01 -3.77 20.84
C THR A 313 11.23 -4.74 19.95
N VAL A 314 11.17 -4.44 18.65
CA VAL A 314 10.57 -5.29 17.61
C VAL A 314 11.22 -6.65 17.57
N LYS A 315 12.55 -6.76 17.69
CA LYS A 315 13.18 -8.07 17.69
C LYS A 315 12.58 -8.97 18.78
N LYS A 316 12.35 -8.43 19.97
CA LYS A 316 11.70 -9.17 21.07
C LYS A 316 10.24 -9.48 20.72
N CYS A 317 9.51 -8.50 20.17
CA CYS A 317 8.10 -8.65 19.81
C CYS A 317 7.88 -9.63 18.65
N ILE A 318 8.63 -9.51 17.55
CA ILE A 318 8.65 -10.45 16.42
C ILE A 318 9.02 -11.85 16.90
N LEU A 319 10.01 -12.02 17.78
CA LEU A 319 10.31 -13.33 18.37
C LEU A 319 9.13 -13.88 19.20
N GLN A 320 8.39 -13.03 19.91
CA GLN A 320 7.19 -13.43 20.66
C GLN A 320 5.98 -13.75 19.77
N LEU A 321 5.65 -12.88 18.81
CA LEU A 321 4.60 -13.13 17.80
C LEU A 321 4.88 -14.39 17.00
N ARG A 322 6.16 -14.67 16.67
CA ARG A 322 6.60 -15.92 16.06
C ARG A 322 6.38 -17.12 16.99
N LYS A 323 6.71 -17.01 18.29
CA LYS A 323 6.40 -18.07 19.27
C LYS A 323 4.91 -18.34 19.36
N CYS A 324 4.06 -17.30 19.37
CA CYS A 324 2.61 -17.44 19.36
C CYS A 324 2.10 -18.11 18.07
N ARG A 325 2.50 -17.65 16.87
CA ARG A 325 2.09 -18.25 15.60
C ARG A 325 2.53 -19.71 15.46
N LEU A 326 3.77 -20.04 15.85
CA LEU A 326 4.27 -21.41 15.85
C LEU A 326 3.53 -22.30 16.86
N ASN A 327 3.18 -21.76 18.02
CA ASN A 327 2.38 -22.50 19.00
C ASN A 327 0.98 -22.80 18.45
N ILE A 328 0.32 -21.85 17.78
CA ILE A 328 -0.98 -22.09 17.12
C ILE A 328 -0.87 -23.21 16.08
N LEU A 329 0.15 -23.17 15.22
CA LEU A 329 0.38 -24.20 14.21
C LEU A 329 0.67 -25.58 14.83
N ARG A 330 1.47 -25.64 15.92
CA ARG A 330 1.74 -26.89 16.65
C ARG A 330 0.50 -27.44 17.31
N THR A 331 -0.33 -26.59 17.91
CA THR A 331 -1.59 -26.99 18.53
C THR A 331 -2.53 -27.58 17.47
N ASN A 332 -2.68 -26.92 16.32
CA ASN A 332 -3.48 -27.44 15.21
C ASN A 332 -2.96 -28.79 14.69
N LYS A 333 -1.63 -28.96 14.58
CA LYS A 333 -1.03 -30.24 14.21
C LYS A 333 -1.33 -31.36 15.22
N LYS A 334 -1.29 -31.06 16.53
CA LYS A 334 -1.66 -32.02 17.58
C LYS A 334 -3.13 -32.43 17.51
N TYR A 335 -4.03 -31.47 17.29
CA TYR A 335 -5.46 -31.76 17.10
C TYR A 335 -5.70 -32.71 15.91
N LEU A 336 -5.05 -32.45 14.77
CA LEU A 336 -5.15 -33.34 13.60
C LEU A 336 -4.61 -34.75 13.87
N SER A 337 -3.51 -34.88 14.61
CA SER A 337 -2.98 -36.21 14.96
C SER A 337 -3.84 -36.98 15.98
N SER A 338 -4.56 -36.28 16.87
CA SER A 338 -5.40 -36.92 17.88
C SER A 338 -6.69 -37.49 17.28
N ASN A 339 -7.25 -36.85 16.25
CA ASN A 339 -8.45 -37.34 15.56
C ASN A 339 -8.17 -38.60 14.72
N ASN A 340 -6.97 -38.76 14.16
CA ASN A 340 -6.63 -39.94 13.37
C ASN A 340 -6.46 -41.21 14.21
N ASN A 341 -6.20 -41.09 15.51
CA ASN A 341 -6.02 -42.23 16.41
C ASN A 341 -7.32 -42.67 17.09
N SER A 342 -8.39 -41.88 17.00
CA SER A 342 -9.71 -42.20 17.59
C SER A 342 -10.67 -42.88 16.61
N SER A 343 -10.33 -42.93 15.33
CA SER A 343 -11.10 -43.62 14.28
C SER A 343 -10.74 -45.11 14.09
N SER A 344 -9.80 -45.66 14.85
CA SER A 344 -9.38 -47.07 14.75
C SER A 344 -10.06 -48.03 15.74
N SER A 345 -11.02 -47.55 16.54
CA SER A 345 -11.83 -48.39 17.42
C SER A 345 -13.30 -48.36 17.00
N LEU A 346 -13.62 -48.94 15.84
CA LEU A 346 -14.96 -49.48 15.63
C LEU A 346 -14.97 -50.91 16.18
N PRO A 347 -15.84 -51.25 17.14
CA PRO A 347 -16.03 -52.62 17.55
C PRO A 347 -16.66 -53.40 16.39
N SER A 348 -15.99 -54.47 15.99
CA SER A 348 -16.43 -55.47 15.01
C SER A 348 -17.65 -56.25 15.48
#